data_AF-A0A1E7RSV7-F1
#
_entry.id   AF-A0A1E7RSV7-F1
#
_cell.length_a   1.000
_cell.length_b   1.000
_cell.length_c   1.000
_cell.angle_alpha   90.00
_cell.angle_beta   90.00
_cell.angle_gamma   90.00
#
_symmetry.space_group_name_H-M   'P 1'
#
loop_
_entity.id
_entity.type
_entity.pdbx_description
1 polymer ?
#
loop_
_entity_poly.entity_id
_entity_poly.type
_entity_poly.pdbx_seq_one_letter_code
_entity_poly.pdbx_strand_id
1 'polypeptide(L)'
;MKWFKLISESGAPTKLLRDFIRAEADDAQAMFRSMVLESYGSITDGSFALGSATTSMLADKFREYEISGSTLTKGISFFLSAAKDAGIKVSPHAKAPPTSGNGSAKRKAKSPPALLAPAVTHSEPTGHGSKPKPPREAMVAIPIPIFGGQDGVIYLPDHMTAKQWEKVIKMTEFILQNYRDTMAEEAAVSESEVTP
;
A
#
# COMPACT_ATOMS: atom_id res chain seq x y z
N MET A 1 -15.66 -0.98 9.10
CA MET A 1 -17.07 -1.25 9.48
C MET A 1 -17.64 -2.47 8.76
N LYS A 2 -17.51 -2.59 7.42
CA LYS A 2 -17.91 -3.81 6.68
C LYS A 2 -17.19 -5.07 7.16
N TRP A 3 -15.88 -4.98 7.41
CA TRP A 3 -15.07 -6.09 7.91
C TRP A 3 -15.64 -6.78 9.16
N PHE A 4 -16.14 -6.00 10.12
CA PHE A 4 -16.77 -6.50 11.35
C PHE A 4 -18.29 -6.73 11.22
N LYS A 5 -18.85 -6.70 10.01
CA LYS A 5 -20.30 -6.87 9.75
C LYS A 5 -21.19 -5.88 10.51
N LEU A 6 -20.65 -4.69 10.83
CA LEU A 6 -21.40 -3.61 11.50
C LEU A 6 -22.35 -2.88 10.54
N ILE A 7 -22.07 -2.97 9.25
CA ILE A 7 -22.92 -2.47 8.18
C ILE A 7 -23.07 -3.56 7.12
N SER A 8 -24.24 -3.62 6.48
CA SER A 8 -24.53 -4.53 5.37
C SER A 8 -23.80 -4.10 4.09
N GLU A 9 -23.82 -4.95 3.07
CA GLU A 9 -23.36 -4.65 1.71
C GLU A 9 -24.01 -3.38 1.14
N SER A 10 -25.30 -3.16 1.44
CA SER A 10 -26.06 -1.96 1.07
C SER A 10 -25.70 -0.71 1.88
N GLY A 11 -24.77 -0.81 2.84
CA GLY A 11 -24.35 0.29 3.72
C GLY A 11 -25.28 0.55 4.91
N ALA A 12 -26.31 -0.27 5.12
CA ALA A 12 -27.26 -0.10 6.22
C ALA A 12 -26.67 -0.62 7.56
N PRO A 13 -26.89 0.08 8.70
CA PRO A 13 -26.51 -0.40 10.03
C PRO A 13 -27.11 -1.77 10.37
N THR A 14 -26.27 -2.70 10.82
CA THR A 14 -26.76 -4.03 11.25
C THR A 14 -27.31 -4.00 12.67
N LYS A 15 -28.03 -5.07 13.06
CA LYS A 15 -28.44 -5.26 14.46
C LYS A 15 -27.23 -5.28 15.40
N LEU A 16 -26.14 -5.91 14.98
CA LEU A 16 -24.88 -5.99 15.73
C LEU A 16 -24.36 -4.59 16.11
N LEU A 17 -24.38 -3.63 15.19
CA LEU A 17 -23.95 -2.26 15.48
C LEU A 17 -24.88 -1.57 16.49
N ARG A 18 -26.20 -1.78 16.38
CA ARG A 18 -27.17 -1.20 17.33
C ARG A 18 -27.01 -1.77 18.74
N ASP A 19 -26.78 -3.08 18.82
CA ASP A 19 -26.55 -3.76 20.09
C ASP A 19 -25.21 -3.30 20.71
N PHE A 20 -24.16 -3.18 19.90
CA PHE A 20 -22.84 -2.73 20.35
C PHE A 20 -22.83 -1.30 20.91
N ILE A 21 -23.59 -0.38 20.29
CA ILE A 21 -23.69 1.02 20.76
C ILE A 21 -24.46 1.12 22.08
N ARG A 22 -25.39 0.18 22.34
CA ARG A 22 -26.23 0.17 23.55
C ARG A 22 -25.60 -0.61 24.70
N ALA A 23 -24.56 -1.38 24.44
CA ALA A 23 -23.89 -2.20 25.43
C ALA A 23 -23.10 -1.33 26.42
N GLU A 24 -23.06 -1.76 27.67
CA GLU A 24 -22.16 -1.21 28.67
C GLU A 24 -20.71 -1.56 28.35
N ALA A 25 -19.74 -0.87 28.96
CA ALA A 25 -18.32 -0.97 28.58
C ALA A 25 -17.77 -2.42 28.54
N ASP A 26 -18.11 -3.24 29.54
CA ASP A 26 -17.64 -4.62 29.63
C ASP A 26 -18.30 -5.52 28.58
N ASP A 27 -19.61 -5.37 28.37
CA ASP A 27 -20.37 -6.09 27.36
C ASP A 27 -19.93 -5.71 25.94
N ALA A 28 -19.67 -4.41 25.71
CA ALA A 28 -19.13 -3.91 24.47
C ALA A 28 -17.75 -4.53 24.20
N GLN A 29 -16.87 -4.61 25.20
CA GLN A 29 -15.57 -5.25 25.04
C GLN A 29 -15.70 -6.75 24.69
N ALA A 30 -16.62 -7.47 25.33
CA ALA A 30 -16.90 -8.88 25.02
C ALA A 30 -17.46 -9.07 23.61
N MET A 31 -18.35 -8.19 23.17
CA MET A 31 -18.87 -8.16 21.80
C MET A 31 -17.75 -7.86 20.80
N PHE A 32 -16.89 -6.88 21.08
CA PHE A 32 -15.77 -6.53 20.21
C PHE A 32 -14.77 -7.67 20.09
N ARG A 33 -14.48 -8.36 21.20
CA ARG A 33 -13.67 -9.58 21.19
C ARG A 33 -14.25 -10.64 20.26
N SER A 34 -15.54 -10.89 20.35
CA SER A 34 -16.23 -11.84 19.46
C SER A 34 -16.12 -11.43 17.99
N MET A 35 -16.29 -10.14 17.68
CA MET A 35 -16.13 -9.61 16.31
C MET A 35 -14.72 -9.81 15.78
N VAL A 36 -13.69 -9.58 16.60
CA VAL A 36 -12.29 -9.79 16.21
C VAL A 36 -12.00 -11.27 15.96
N LEU A 37 -12.48 -12.17 16.83
CA LEU A 37 -12.30 -13.62 16.68
C LEU A 37 -12.98 -14.16 15.42
N GLU A 38 -14.19 -13.68 15.11
CA GLU A 38 -14.92 -14.09 13.91
C GLU A 38 -14.22 -13.59 12.64
N SER A 39 -13.81 -12.31 12.63
CA SER A 39 -13.26 -11.68 11.43
C SER A 39 -11.82 -12.13 11.13
N TYR A 40 -11.06 -12.49 12.16
CA TYR A 40 -9.68 -12.96 12.06
C TYR A 40 -9.54 -14.45 12.41
N GLY A 41 -10.60 -15.25 12.20
CA GLY A 41 -10.66 -16.67 12.57
C GLY A 41 -9.40 -17.46 12.20
N SER A 42 -8.86 -17.28 10.99
CA SER A 42 -7.66 -18.00 10.53
C SER A 42 -6.37 -17.71 11.32
N ILE A 43 -6.35 -16.64 12.12
CA ILE A 43 -5.24 -16.21 12.96
C ILE A 43 -5.55 -16.48 14.44
N THR A 44 -6.82 -16.50 14.83
CA THR A 44 -7.27 -16.58 16.23
C THR A 44 -7.90 -17.92 16.63
N ASP A 45 -8.09 -18.85 15.69
CA ASP A 45 -8.64 -20.20 15.92
C ASP A 45 -7.73 -21.15 16.72
N GLY A 46 -6.52 -20.70 17.07
CA GLY A 46 -5.52 -21.49 17.81
C GLY A 46 -4.60 -22.31 16.91
N SER A 47 -4.81 -22.33 15.58
CA SER A 47 -3.85 -22.91 14.62
C SER A 47 -2.57 -22.08 14.52
N PHE A 48 -2.67 -20.79 14.82
CA PHE A 48 -1.57 -19.84 14.84
C PHE A 48 -1.22 -19.44 16.28
N ALA A 49 0.06 -19.61 16.65
CA ALA A 49 0.55 -19.29 17.98
C ALA A 49 0.72 -17.77 18.19
N LEU A 50 -0.40 -17.04 18.23
CA LEU A 50 -0.43 -15.56 18.28
C LEU A 50 0.37 -14.97 19.47
N GLY A 51 0.42 -15.68 20.59
CA GLY A 51 1.14 -15.26 21.80
C GLY A 51 2.67 -15.32 21.69
N SER A 52 3.22 -16.09 20.75
CA SER A 52 4.67 -16.20 20.48
C SER A 52 5.06 -15.83 19.06
N ALA A 53 4.09 -15.48 18.21
CA ALA A 53 4.30 -15.15 16.82
C ALA A 53 5.28 -13.98 16.63
N THR A 54 6.12 -14.09 15.61
CA THR A 54 7.00 -13.01 15.18
C THR A 54 6.30 -12.15 14.13
N THR A 55 6.88 -10.97 13.86
CA THR A 55 6.40 -10.07 12.80
C THR A 55 6.36 -10.77 11.42
N SER A 56 7.35 -11.62 11.09
CA SER A 56 7.37 -12.33 9.81
C SER A 56 6.28 -13.39 9.71
N MET A 57 6.07 -14.18 10.76
CA MET A 57 5.00 -15.19 10.80
C MET A 57 3.62 -14.56 10.64
N LEU A 58 3.39 -13.43 11.31
CA LEU A 58 2.13 -12.69 11.17
C LEU A 58 1.99 -12.11 9.77
N ALA A 59 3.06 -11.58 9.18
CA ALA A 59 3.05 -11.09 7.81
C ALA A 59 2.76 -12.19 6.78
N ASP A 60 3.33 -13.38 6.96
CA ASP A 60 3.08 -14.53 6.10
C ASP A 60 1.61 -14.98 6.20
N LYS A 61 1.05 -15.00 7.42
CA LYS A 61 -0.37 -15.33 7.60
C LYS A 61 -1.29 -14.29 6.97
N PHE A 62 -0.95 -13.01 7.06
CA PHE A 62 -1.73 -11.96 6.41
C PHE A 62 -1.60 -11.97 4.88
N ARG A 63 -0.52 -12.52 4.30
CA ARG A 63 -0.39 -12.69 2.84
C ARG A 63 -1.35 -13.74 2.28
N GLU A 64 -1.85 -14.67 3.09
CA GLU A 64 -2.91 -15.60 2.69
C GLU A 64 -4.23 -14.88 2.35
N TYR A 65 -4.42 -13.66 2.84
CA TYR A 65 -5.54 -12.78 2.45
C TYR A 65 -5.27 -12.01 1.14
N GLU A 66 -4.25 -12.38 0.37
CA GLU A 66 -3.85 -11.76 -0.89
C GLU A 66 -3.52 -10.25 -0.80
N ILE A 67 -3.25 -9.74 0.41
CA ILE A 67 -2.85 -8.36 0.63
C ILE A 67 -1.32 -8.22 0.65
N SER A 68 -0.82 -7.12 0.09
CA SER A 68 0.62 -6.83 0.01
C SER A 68 0.97 -5.36 0.28
N GLY A 69 2.27 -5.07 0.34
CA GLY A 69 2.80 -3.71 0.47
C GLY A 69 2.28 -2.95 1.68
N SER A 70 1.83 -1.70 1.47
CA SER A 70 1.32 -0.84 2.54
C SER A 70 0.02 -1.36 3.16
N THR A 71 -0.80 -2.09 2.40
CA THR A 71 -2.07 -2.67 2.88
C THR A 71 -1.81 -3.78 3.88
N LEU A 72 -0.80 -4.62 3.61
CA LEU A 72 -0.32 -5.64 4.55
C LEU A 72 0.10 -5.02 5.88
N THR A 73 0.99 -4.02 5.85
CA THR A 73 1.44 -3.34 7.07
C THR A 73 0.28 -2.73 7.86
N LYS A 74 -0.63 -2.01 7.18
CA LYS A 74 -1.79 -1.38 7.83
C LYS A 74 -2.75 -2.42 8.41
N GLY A 75 -3.00 -3.51 7.69
CA GLY A 75 -3.84 -4.61 8.15
C GLY A 75 -3.29 -5.26 9.42
N ILE A 76 -1.98 -5.52 9.45
CA ILE A 76 -1.30 -6.05 10.64
C ILE A 76 -1.36 -5.06 11.81
N SER A 77 -1.07 -3.78 11.58
CA SER A 77 -1.19 -2.72 12.62
C SER A 77 -2.59 -2.64 13.20
N PHE A 78 -3.60 -2.68 12.34
CA PHE A 78 -5.00 -2.61 12.72
C PHE A 78 -5.39 -3.84 13.56
N PHE A 79 -5.03 -5.04 13.11
CA PHE A 79 -5.30 -6.27 13.86
C PHE A 79 -4.62 -6.28 15.23
N LEU A 80 -3.34 -5.91 15.32
CA LEU A 80 -2.64 -5.87 16.62
C LEU A 80 -3.28 -4.87 17.59
N SER A 81 -3.76 -3.74 17.08
CA SER A 81 -4.47 -2.75 17.89
C SER A 81 -5.84 -3.28 18.34
N ALA A 82 -6.62 -3.85 17.41
CA ALA A 82 -7.91 -4.46 17.71
C ALA A 82 -7.79 -5.63 18.70
N ALA A 83 -6.78 -6.48 18.55
CA ALA A 83 -6.51 -7.60 19.45
C ALA A 83 -6.18 -7.11 20.86
N LYS A 84 -5.39 -6.04 20.99
CA LYS A 84 -5.09 -5.42 22.28
C LYS A 84 -6.35 -4.89 22.96
N ASP A 85 -7.19 -4.16 22.23
CA ASP A 85 -8.42 -3.57 22.77
C ASP A 85 -9.46 -4.66 23.14
N ALA A 86 -9.50 -5.75 22.37
CA ALA A 86 -10.32 -6.94 22.64
C ALA A 86 -9.78 -7.84 23.79
N GLY A 87 -8.65 -7.49 24.40
CA GLY A 87 -8.01 -8.30 25.44
C GLY A 87 -7.51 -9.67 24.94
N ILE A 88 -7.18 -9.77 23.65
CA ILE A 88 -6.57 -10.96 23.04
C ILE A 88 -5.06 -10.91 23.26
N LYS A 89 -4.48 -12.00 23.77
CA LYS A 89 -3.04 -12.07 24.06
C LYS A 89 -2.25 -12.16 22.76
N VAL A 90 -1.46 -11.13 22.47
CA VAL A 90 -0.53 -11.06 21.34
C VAL A 90 0.92 -11.13 21.81
N SER A 91 1.80 -11.63 20.94
CA SER A 91 3.23 -11.65 21.17
C SER A 91 3.81 -10.23 21.29
N PRO A 92 4.74 -9.97 22.25
CA PRO A 92 5.44 -8.69 22.35
C PRO A 92 6.38 -8.43 21.14
N HIS A 93 6.69 -9.47 20.36
CA HIS A 93 7.52 -9.40 19.17
C HIS A 93 6.72 -9.27 17.86
N ALA A 94 5.39 -9.37 17.93
CA ALA A 94 4.52 -9.11 16.80
C ALA A 94 4.38 -7.59 16.63
N LYS A 95 5.05 -7.04 15.63
CA LYS A 95 4.98 -5.63 15.24
C LYS A 95 4.57 -5.56 13.78
N ALA A 96 4.04 -4.41 13.37
CA ALA A 96 3.80 -4.18 11.96
C ALA A 96 5.13 -4.00 11.21
N PRO A 97 5.34 -4.67 10.06
CA PRO A 97 6.54 -4.49 9.25
C PRO A 97 6.67 -3.03 8.81
N PRO A 98 7.89 -2.45 8.73
CA PRO A 98 8.06 -1.08 8.26
C PRO A 98 7.45 -0.93 6.87
N THR A 99 6.66 0.13 6.66
CA THR A 99 6.21 0.47 5.31
C THR A 99 7.43 0.82 4.48
N SER A 100 7.70 0.04 3.43
CA SER A 100 8.64 0.44 2.40
C SER A 100 8.02 1.62 1.65
N GLY A 101 8.26 2.83 2.14
CA GLY A 101 7.83 4.04 1.45
C GLY A 101 8.64 4.21 0.15
N ASN A 102 7.96 4.57 -0.94
CA ASN A 102 8.58 5.12 -2.16
C ASN A 102 9.16 6.52 -1.91
N GLY A 103 9.92 6.68 -0.82
CA GLY A 103 10.38 7.95 -0.31
C GLY A 103 11.85 7.85 0.06
N SER A 104 12.69 8.23 -0.90
CA SER A 104 14.07 8.70 -0.73
C SER A 104 14.48 8.93 0.74
N ALA A 105 15.04 7.89 1.37
CA ALA A 105 15.76 8.07 2.61
C ALA A 105 16.97 8.96 2.31
N LYS A 106 16.85 10.26 2.61
CA LYS A 106 17.98 11.21 2.66
C LYS A 106 18.99 10.64 3.66
N ARG A 107 19.94 9.83 3.16
CA ARG A 107 21.18 9.56 3.87
C ARG A 107 21.84 10.90 4.10
N LYS A 108 21.87 11.33 5.35
CA LYS A 108 22.63 12.49 5.81
C LYS A 108 24.11 12.14 5.63
N ALA A 109 24.66 12.46 4.46
CA ALA A 109 26.07 12.31 4.19
C ALA A 109 26.83 13.29 5.09
N LYS A 110 27.81 12.76 5.81
CA LYS A 110 28.74 13.49 6.67
C LYS A 110 29.72 14.23 5.75
N SER A 111 29.67 15.56 5.74
CA SER A 111 30.58 16.39 4.93
C SER A 111 32.02 16.33 5.46
N PRO A 112 33.05 16.24 4.59
CA PRO A 112 34.43 16.62 4.95
C PRO A 112 34.62 18.14 4.91
N PRO A 113 35.71 18.68 5.49
CA PRO A 113 35.86 20.09 5.80
C PRO A 113 36.15 20.95 4.57
N ALA A 114 35.73 22.21 4.70
CA ALA A 114 35.69 23.27 3.70
C ALA A 114 37.07 23.70 3.17
N LEU A 115 37.09 24.05 1.88
CA LEU A 115 38.00 25.03 1.30
C LEU A 115 37.17 26.06 0.51
N LEU A 116 37.13 27.24 1.12
CA LEU A 116 36.88 28.62 0.66
C LEU A 116 36.67 28.86 -0.85
N ALA A 117 35.59 29.57 -1.22
CA ALA A 117 35.55 30.95 -1.77
C ALA A 117 34.16 31.25 -2.42
N PRO A 118 33.78 32.51 -2.79
CA PRO A 118 32.64 33.18 -2.19
C PRO A 118 31.44 33.46 -3.13
N ALA A 119 30.35 33.84 -2.45
CA ALA A 119 29.06 34.39 -2.86
C ALA A 119 28.91 35.00 -4.28
N VAL A 120 27.82 34.57 -4.95
CA VAL A 120 26.92 35.49 -5.67
C VAL A 120 25.48 35.15 -5.27
N THR A 121 24.84 36.14 -4.67
CA THR A 121 23.43 36.19 -4.28
C THR A 121 22.56 36.43 -5.53
N HIS A 122 21.47 35.68 -5.73
CA HIS A 122 20.20 36.22 -6.24
C HIS A 122 19.03 35.22 -6.10
N SER A 123 18.09 35.60 -5.24
CA SER A 123 16.62 35.58 -5.38
C SER A 123 15.86 34.29 -5.79
N GLU A 124 15.03 33.80 -4.87
CA GLU A 124 13.71 33.17 -5.15
C GLU A 124 12.78 34.18 -5.88
N PRO A 125 11.73 33.79 -6.66
CA PRO A 125 10.69 32.81 -6.24
C PRO A 125 10.02 31.94 -7.35
N THR A 126 9.30 30.91 -6.88
CA THR A 126 8.14 30.21 -7.50
C THR A 126 8.25 29.53 -8.89
N GLY A 127 7.80 28.28 -8.97
CA GLY A 127 7.27 27.71 -10.22
C GLY A 127 7.50 26.22 -10.45
N HIS A 128 6.42 25.45 -10.51
CA HIS A 128 6.33 24.10 -11.07
C HIS A 128 7.13 23.94 -12.38
N GLY A 129 7.88 22.84 -12.49
CA GLY A 129 8.54 22.47 -13.74
C GLY A 129 9.71 21.53 -13.51
N SER A 130 9.41 20.27 -13.13
CA SER A 130 10.40 19.21 -13.01
C SER A 130 10.98 18.91 -14.40
N LYS A 131 12.08 19.57 -14.79
CA LYS A 131 12.87 19.20 -15.96
C LYS A 131 13.39 17.77 -15.79
N PRO A 132 13.39 16.92 -16.85
CA PRO A 132 13.89 15.55 -16.76
C PRO A 132 15.38 15.58 -16.41
N LYS A 133 15.75 14.83 -15.37
CA LYS A 133 17.13 14.66 -14.93
C LYS A 133 17.90 13.91 -16.04
N PRO A 134 19.11 14.33 -16.42
CA PRO A 134 19.86 13.67 -17.49
C PRO A 134 20.08 12.18 -17.14
N PRO A 135 20.12 11.30 -18.16
CA PRO A 135 20.33 9.87 -17.97
C PRO A 135 21.59 9.64 -17.14
N ARG A 136 21.49 8.81 -16.09
CA ARG A 136 22.69 8.26 -15.47
C ARG A 136 23.32 7.32 -16.50
N GLU A 137 24.63 7.41 -16.69
CA GLU A 137 25.39 6.42 -17.46
C GLU A 137 24.92 5.01 -17.03
N ALA A 138 24.65 4.14 -18.02
CA ALA A 138 24.13 2.78 -17.87
C ALA A 138 22.58 2.57 -17.80
N MET A 139 21.76 3.49 -18.36
CA MET A 139 20.30 3.31 -18.48
C MET A 139 19.78 3.41 -19.92
N VAL A 140 18.97 2.43 -20.34
CA VAL A 140 18.18 2.39 -21.58
C VAL A 140 16.81 3.00 -21.33
N ALA A 141 16.38 3.94 -22.18
CA ALA A 141 15.07 4.58 -22.12
C ALA A 141 14.12 3.97 -23.16
N ILE A 142 12.98 3.44 -22.70
CA ILE A 142 11.91 2.94 -23.58
C ILE A 142 10.71 3.90 -23.48
N PRO A 143 10.37 4.63 -24.55
CA PRO A 143 9.20 5.49 -24.56
C PRO A 143 7.92 4.64 -24.60
N ILE A 144 6.94 5.03 -23.78
CA ILE A 144 5.58 4.48 -23.78
C ILE A 144 4.64 5.59 -24.22
N PRO A 145 4.02 5.46 -25.41
CA PRO A 145 3.05 6.44 -25.87
C PRO A 145 1.80 6.39 -24.98
N ILE A 146 1.45 7.53 -24.37
CA ILE A 146 0.24 7.69 -23.56
C ILE A 146 -0.71 8.57 -24.36
N PHE A 147 -1.81 7.98 -24.86
CA PHE A 147 -2.80 8.71 -25.65
C PHE A 147 -3.44 9.82 -24.79
N GLY A 148 -3.34 11.08 -25.24
CA GLY A 148 -3.90 12.25 -24.53
C GLY A 148 -2.96 12.92 -23.50
N GLY A 149 -1.71 12.46 -23.34
CA GLY A 149 -0.75 13.00 -22.37
C GLY A 149 0.67 13.17 -22.91
N GLN A 150 1.63 13.48 -22.02
CA GLN A 150 3.05 13.44 -22.34
C GLN A 150 3.54 11.98 -22.34
N ASP A 151 4.38 11.61 -23.31
CA ASP A 151 4.95 10.28 -23.41
C ASP A 151 5.63 9.86 -22.10
N GLY A 152 5.26 8.68 -21.60
CA GLY A 152 5.94 8.05 -20.47
C GLY A 152 7.29 7.52 -20.92
N VAL A 153 8.28 7.48 -20.00
CA VAL A 153 9.58 6.87 -20.29
C VAL A 153 9.91 5.89 -19.17
N ILE A 154 10.15 4.63 -19.53
CA ILE A 154 10.70 3.63 -18.62
C ILE A 154 12.23 3.63 -18.76
N TYR A 155 12.93 3.81 -17.65
CA TYR A 155 14.39 3.69 -17.58
C TYR A 155 14.79 2.32 -17.04
N LEU A 156 15.61 1.60 -17.79
CA LEU A 156 16.07 0.23 -17.51
C LEU A 156 17.59 0.19 -17.42
N PRO A 157 18.19 -0.53 -16.46
CA PRO A 157 19.64 -0.74 -16.45
C PRO A 157 20.14 -1.47 -17.71
N ASP A 158 21.31 -1.11 -18.23
CA ASP A 158 21.91 -1.77 -19.40
C ASP A 158 22.45 -3.19 -19.12
N HIS A 159 22.81 -3.49 -17.86
CA HIS A 159 23.42 -4.74 -17.42
C HIS A 159 22.40 -5.74 -16.85
N MET A 160 21.30 -5.96 -17.57
CA MET A 160 20.27 -6.91 -17.16
C MET A 160 20.54 -8.33 -17.67
N THR A 161 20.41 -9.30 -16.77
CA THR A 161 20.43 -10.73 -17.10
C THR A 161 19.17 -11.14 -17.87
N ALA A 162 19.22 -12.25 -18.62
CA ALA A 162 18.06 -12.76 -19.39
C ALA A 162 16.80 -12.96 -18.53
N LYS A 163 16.96 -13.44 -17.28
CA LYS A 163 15.85 -13.60 -16.32
C LYS A 163 15.25 -12.26 -15.88
N GLN A 164 16.04 -11.19 -15.83
CA GLN A 164 15.55 -9.86 -15.50
C GLN A 164 14.81 -9.24 -16.69
N TRP A 165 15.29 -9.46 -17.91
CA TRP A 165 14.59 -9.06 -19.14
C TRP A 165 13.21 -9.69 -19.27
N GLU A 166 13.07 -10.99 -18.96
CA GLU A 166 11.77 -11.67 -18.98
C GLU A 166 10.75 -11.01 -18.02
N LYS A 167 11.21 -10.55 -16.85
CA LYS A 167 10.36 -9.84 -15.89
C LYS A 167 9.96 -8.46 -16.37
N VAL A 168 10.86 -7.74 -17.04
CA VAL A 168 10.58 -6.42 -17.62
C VAL A 168 9.53 -6.54 -18.72
N ILE A 169 9.65 -7.55 -19.59
CA ILE A 169 8.68 -7.80 -20.65
C ILE A 169 7.30 -8.07 -20.04
N LYS A 170 7.19 -8.98 -19.07
CA LYS A 170 5.93 -9.26 -18.36
C LYS A 170 5.33 -8.03 -17.68
N MET A 171 6.17 -7.20 -17.05
CA MET A 171 5.71 -5.96 -16.42
C MET A 171 5.21 -4.95 -17.45
N THR A 172 5.89 -4.81 -18.58
CA THR A 172 5.52 -3.87 -19.65
C THR A 172 4.21 -4.31 -20.32
N GLU A 173 4.07 -5.60 -20.60
CA GLU A 173 2.84 -6.19 -21.14
C GLU A 173 1.66 -5.98 -20.19
N PHE A 174 1.84 -6.23 -18.89
CA PHE A 174 0.82 -5.97 -17.87
C PHE A 174 0.40 -4.50 -17.82
N ILE A 175 1.35 -3.57 -17.86
CA ILE A 175 1.06 -2.13 -17.84
C ILE A 175 0.25 -1.74 -19.09
N LEU A 176 0.67 -2.20 -20.27
CA LEU A 176 -0.02 -1.89 -21.53
C LEU A 176 -1.42 -2.51 -21.59
N GLN A 177 -1.58 -3.74 -21.09
CA GLN A 177 -2.86 -4.43 -21.10
C GLN A 177 -3.87 -3.78 -20.13
N ASN A 178 -3.46 -3.48 -18.90
CA ASN A 178 -4.33 -2.74 -17.98
C ASN A 178 -4.67 -1.35 -18.50
N TYR A 179 -3.71 -0.65 -19.12
CA TYR A 179 -3.98 0.67 -19.69
C TYR A 179 -5.03 0.58 -20.81
N ARG A 180 -4.91 -0.42 -21.70
CA ARG A 180 -5.89 -0.67 -22.76
C ARG A 180 -7.28 -0.98 -22.19
N ASP A 181 -7.34 -1.82 -21.16
CA ASP A 181 -8.62 -2.24 -20.58
C ASP A 181 -9.30 -1.08 -19.83
N THR A 182 -8.54 -0.28 -19.06
CA THR A 182 -9.09 0.92 -18.39
C THR A 182 -9.59 1.99 -19.36
N MET A 183 -8.94 2.16 -20.51
CA MET A 183 -9.36 3.12 -21.55
C MET A 183 -10.54 2.60 -22.38
N ALA A 184 -10.61 1.28 -22.62
CA ALA A 184 -11.77 0.66 -23.28
C ALA A 184 -13.04 0.82 -22.44
N GLU A 185 -12.90 0.80 -21.11
CA GLU A 185 -14.01 1.03 -20.18
C GLU A 185 -14.44 2.51 -20.15
N GLU A 186 -13.52 3.47 -20.18
CA GLU A 186 -13.84 4.91 -20.27
C GLU A 186 -14.51 5.30 -21.60
N ALA A 187 -14.08 4.72 -22.73
CA ALA A 187 -14.68 4.97 -24.05
C ALA A 187 -16.13 4.47 -24.12
N ALA A 188 -16.42 3.28 -23.56
CA ALA A 188 -17.75 2.69 -23.55
C ALA A 188 -18.76 3.45 -22.66
N VAL A 189 -18.29 4.07 -21.58
CA VAL A 189 -19.15 4.89 -20.70
C VAL A 189 -19.55 6.20 -21.40
N SER A 190 -18.65 6.80 -22.18
CA SER A 190 -18.90 8.07 -22.87
C SER A 190 -19.89 8.00 -24.05
N GLU A 191 -20.08 6.83 -24.67
CA GLU A 191 -21.06 6.66 -25.76
C GLU A 191 -22.50 6.37 -25.26
N SER A 192 -22.67 5.96 -24.00
CA SER A 192 -23.99 5.61 -23.46
C SER A 192 -24.76 6.80 -22.82
N GLU A 193 -24.12 7.95 -22.63
CA GLU A 193 -24.73 9.13 -21.99
C GLU A 193 -25.19 10.20 -23.00
N VAL A 194 -25.01 9.96 -24.30
CA VAL A 194 -25.46 10.86 -25.37
C VAL A 194 -26.40 10.12 -26.32
N THR A 195 -27.61 9.80 -25.85
CA THR A 195 -28.76 9.59 -26.74
C THR A 195 -30.03 10.07 -26.05
N PRO A 196 -30.55 11.27 -26.38
CA PRO A 196 -31.87 11.73 -25.94
C PRO A 196 -33.01 10.98 -26.64
#